data_AF-A0A3B0R1D1-F1
#
_entry.id   AF-A0A3B0R1D1-F1
#
_cell.length_a   1.000
_cell.length_b   1.000
_cell.length_c   1.000
_cell.angle_alpha   90.00
_cell.angle_beta   90.00
_cell.angle_gamma   90.00
#
_symmetry.space_group_name_H-M   'P 1'
#
loop_
_entity.id
_entity.type
_entity.pdbx_description
1 polymer ?
#
loop_
_entity_poly.entity_id
_entity_poly.type
_entity_poly.pdbx_seq_one_letter_code
_entity_poly.pdbx_strand_id
1 'polypeptide(L)'
;MKSNKLITSIISIFFMTFYFVTAQNINPEVIDIDSRLELFTDHYLIDKLDNASLKLHEPVDQGIVMKFDNPWEGRFSGYCTVIKDDNIFRLYYRGIPTAGKDGRTGEYTCYAESLDGIHWSKPNVGIFEINGSLNNNVVLAEAVPVTHNFSPFLDTKKGIDKKYKYKALGGTEKSGLIAYTSSDGINWHTLQKEPVIRGRKSDFDSQNVSFWSENEQLYICY
;
A
#
# COMPACT_ATOMS: atom_id res chain seq x y z
N MET A 1 -32.25 -29.35 -101.18
CA MET A 1 -32.24 -28.49 -99.97
C MET A 1 -31.42 -29.16 -98.87
N LYS A 2 -30.16 -28.77 -98.69
CA LYS A 2 -29.39 -29.02 -97.46
C LYS A 2 -28.75 -27.69 -97.07
N SER A 3 -29.08 -27.19 -95.89
CA SER A 3 -28.71 -25.88 -95.37
C SER A 3 -27.67 -26.03 -94.26
N ASN A 4 -26.71 -25.11 -94.29
CA ASN A 4 -25.54 -24.95 -93.44
C ASN A 4 -25.84 -24.85 -91.94
N LYS A 5 -24.88 -25.29 -91.11
CA LYS A 5 -24.51 -24.55 -89.89
C LYS A 5 -22.99 -24.62 -89.68
N LEU A 6 -22.35 -23.46 -89.80
CA LEU A 6 -21.00 -23.17 -89.32
C LEU A 6 -21.03 -23.09 -87.79
N ILE A 7 -20.05 -23.68 -87.12
CA ILE A 7 -19.81 -23.53 -85.67
C ILE A 7 -18.59 -22.62 -85.51
N THR A 8 -18.82 -21.42 -85.00
CA THR A 8 -17.77 -20.46 -84.61
C THR A 8 -17.45 -20.64 -83.13
N SER A 9 -16.19 -20.97 -82.79
CA SER A 9 -15.70 -20.96 -81.39
C SER A 9 -15.26 -19.56 -81.00
N ILE A 10 -15.75 -19.08 -79.85
CA ILE A 10 -15.34 -17.81 -79.22
C ILE A 10 -14.36 -18.16 -78.10
N ILE A 11 -13.14 -17.62 -78.16
CA ILE A 11 -12.15 -17.70 -77.08
C ILE A 11 -12.24 -16.41 -76.27
N SER A 12 -12.66 -16.50 -75.01
CA SER A 12 -12.64 -15.38 -74.06
C SER A 12 -11.33 -15.39 -73.27
N ILE A 13 -10.57 -14.29 -73.36
CA ILE A 13 -9.35 -14.05 -72.58
C ILE A 13 -9.72 -13.27 -71.33
N PHE A 14 -9.46 -13.82 -70.15
CA PHE A 14 -9.62 -13.16 -68.86
C PHE A 14 -8.32 -12.42 -68.50
N PHE A 15 -8.35 -11.09 -68.39
CA PHE A 15 -7.26 -10.30 -67.81
C PHE A 15 -7.44 -10.22 -66.29
N MET A 16 -6.50 -10.79 -65.55
CA MET A 16 -6.47 -10.74 -64.09
C MET A 16 -5.57 -9.57 -63.65
N THR A 17 -6.20 -8.50 -63.15
CA THR A 17 -5.49 -7.31 -62.66
C THR A 17 -5.00 -7.56 -61.23
N PHE A 18 -3.68 -7.64 -61.03
CA PHE A 18 -3.08 -7.69 -59.70
C PHE A 18 -2.99 -6.28 -59.10
N TYR A 19 -3.76 -6.01 -58.05
CA TYR A 19 -3.56 -4.83 -57.21
C TYR A 19 -2.40 -5.09 -56.25
N PHE A 20 -1.28 -4.40 -56.44
CA PHE A 20 -0.22 -4.33 -55.45
C PHE A 20 -0.68 -3.40 -54.32
N VAL A 21 -1.05 -3.96 -53.17
CA VAL A 21 -1.22 -3.21 -51.94
C VAL A 21 0.17 -2.86 -51.42
N THR A 22 0.56 -1.60 -51.48
CA THR A 22 1.78 -1.12 -50.84
C THR A 22 1.59 -1.20 -49.33
N ALA A 23 2.36 -2.06 -48.66
CA ALA A 23 2.42 -2.09 -47.21
C ALA A 23 2.91 -0.72 -46.71
N GLN A 24 2.04 0.04 -46.05
CA GLN A 24 2.48 1.21 -45.30
C GLN A 24 3.33 0.72 -44.13
N ASN A 25 4.56 1.24 -44.03
CA ASN A 25 5.35 1.13 -42.81
C ASN A 25 4.61 1.90 -41.71
N ILE A 26 3.82 1.18 -40.91
CA ILE A 26 3.32 1.70 -39.64
C ILE A 26 4.53 1.78 -38.73
N ASN A 27 5.12 2.97 -38.64
CA ASN A 27 6.14 3.23 -37.64
C ASN A 27 5.39 3.31 -36.30
N PRO A 28 5.63 2.41 -35.34
CA PRO A 28 4.91 2.46 -34.08
C PRO A 28 5.15 3.84 -33.44
N GLU A 29 4.07 4.48 -33.00
CA GLU A 29 4.14 5.75 -32.30
C GLU A 29 5.01 5.57 -31.05
N VAL A 30 6.08 6.36 -30.95
CA VAL A 30 6.99 6.30 -29.80
C VAL A 30 6.23 6.82 -28.58
N ILE A 31 5.99 5.94 -27.60
CA ILE A 31 5.33 6.31 -26.36
C ILE A 31 6.37 6.94 -25.42
N ASP A 32 6.17 8.22 -25.08
CA ASP A 32 7.04 8.92 -24.13
C ASP A 32 6.65 8.58 -22.67
N ILE A 33 7.53 7.82 -22.03
CA ILE A 33 7.38 7.36 -20.64
C ILE A 33 8.26 8.14 -19.65
N ASP A 34 9.29 8.84 -20.13
CA ASP A 34 10.32 9.51 -19.33
C ASP A 34 10.78 8.62 -18.13
N SER A 35 10.73 9.15 -16.91
CA SER A 35 11.13 8.49 -15.66
C SER A 35 9.93 7.99 -14.84
N ARG A 36 8.74 7.91 -15.45
CA ARG A 36 7.51 7.51 -14.75
C ARG A 36 7.55 6.03 -14.41
N LEU A 37 7.00 5.70 -13.23
CA LEU A 37 6.64 4.34 -12.90
C LEU A 37 5.38 3.96 -13.70
N GLU A 38 5.50 2.97 -14.56
CA GLU A 38 4.40 2.46 -15.39
C GLU A 38 4.04 1.03 -14.98
N LEU A 39 2.74 0.75 -14.85
CA LEU A 39 2.24 -0.59 -14.52
C LEU A 39 2.02 -1.41 -15.79
N PHE A 40 2.43 -2.67 -15.78
CA PHE A 40 2.22 -3.61 -16.90
C PHE A 40 0.86 -4.31 -16.76
N THR A 41 -0.22 -3.53 -16.74
CA THR A 41 -1.57 -4.04 -16.50
C THR A 41 -2.38 -4.29 -17.78
N ASP A 42 -1.90 -3.78 -18.91
CA ASP A 42 -2.57 -3.87 -20.21
C ASP A 42 -1.55 -3.93 -21.37
N HIS A 43 -2.04 -3.81 -22.60
CA HIS A 43 -1.23 -3.87 -23.82
C HIS A 43 -0.69 -2.51 -24.28
N TYR A 44 -0.89 -1.42 -23.54
CA TYR A 44 -0.47 -0.09 -23.97
C TYR A 44 1.04 0.02 -24.13
N LEU A 45 1.81 -0.51 -23.17
CA LEU A 45 3.28 -0.54 -23.21
C LEU A 45 3.84 -1.90 -23.65
N ILE A 46 2.98 -2.85 -24.00
CA ILE A 46 3.39 -4.23 -24.32
C ILE A 46 3.15 -4.49 -25.81
N ASP A 47 4.22 -4.45 -26.59
CA ASP A 47 4.20 -4.74 -28.02
C ASP A 47 3.88 -6.23 -28.31
N LYS A 48 4.57 -7.15 -27.62
CA LYS A 48 4.38 -8.59 -27.82
C LYS A 48 4.54 -9.38 -26.52
N LEU A 49 3.70 -10.40 -26.36
CA LEU A 49 3.88 -11.49 -25.40
C LEU A 49 4.14 -12.79 -26.17
N ASP A 50 5.21 -13.52 -25.82
CA ASP A 50 5.55 -14.81 -26.42
C ASP A 50 5.54 -15.88 -25.33
N ASN A 51 4.62 -16.84 -25.43
CA ASN A 51 4.34 -17.83 -24.38
C ASN A 51 4.15 -17.20 -22.98
N ALA A 52 3.57 -16.00 -22.94
CA ALA A 52 3.30 -15.23 -21.73
C ALA A 52 1.90 -14.62 -21.79
N SER A 53 1.32 -14.34 -20.62
CA SER A 53 0.01 -13.71 -20.49
C SER A 53 -0.01 -12.78 -19.29
N LEU A 54 -0.71 -11.65 -19.38
CA LEU A 54 -1.07 -10.85 -18.22
C LEU A 54 -2.06 -11.63 -17.36
N LYS A 55 -1.77 -11.76 -16.07
CA LYS A 55 -2.63 -12.46 -15.11
C LYS A 55 -2.81 -11.61 -13.86
N LEU A 56 -4.06 -11.31 -13.55
CA LEU A 56 -4.38 -10.79 -12.23
C LEU A 56 -4.27 -11.94 -11.22
N HIS A 57 -3.45 -11.74 -10.19
CA HIS A 57 -3.33 -12.73 -9.12
C HIS A 57 -4.53 -12.64 -8.18
N GLU A 58 -5.12 -13.79 -7.88
CA GLU A 58 -6.18 -13.89 -6.87
C GLU A 58 -5.53 -14.03 -5.49
N PRO A 59 -5.93 -13.20 -4.51
CA PRO A 59 -5.49 -13.39 -3.13
C PRO A 59 -6.04 -14.73 -2.62
N VAL A 60 -5.17 -15.52 -2.00
CA VAL A 60 -5.56 -16.77 -1.34
C VAL A 60 -5.68 -16.52 0.16
N ASP A 61 -6.83 -16.81 0.74
CA ASP A 61 -7.00 -16.80 2.19
C ASP A 61 -6.11 -17.87 2.83
N GLN A 62 -5.10 -17.42 3.58
CA GLN A 62 -4.16 -18.29 4.31
C GLN A 62 -4.60 -18.53 5.77
N GLY A 63 -5.79 -18.06 6.15
CA GLY A 63 -6.32 -18.18 7.49
C GLY A 63 -5.82 -17.09 8.45
N ILE A 64 -6.22 -17.25 9.72
CA ILE A 64 -5.96 -16.26 10.78
C ILE A 64 -4.53 -16.43 11.31
N VAL A 65 -3.73 -15.37 11.22
CA VAL A 65 -2.35 -15.32 11.76
C VAL A 65 -2.24 -14.69 13.15
N MET A 66 -3.18 -13.81 13.53
CA MET A 66 -3.23 -13.18 14.85
C MET A 66 -4.66 -12.78 15.19
N LYS A 67 -5.05 -12.94 16.46
CA LYS A 67 -6.35 -12.52 16.99
C LYS A 67 -6.21 -11.30 17.89
N PHE A 68 -7.30 -10.56 18.06
CA PHE A 68 -7.42 -9.45 19.02
C PHE A 68 -8.21 -9.91 20.25
N ASP A 69 -7.55 -10.68 21.12
CA ASP A 69 -8.11 -11.43 22.24
C ASP A 69 -7.61 -11.01 23.63
N ASN A 70 -6.64 -10.08 23.72
CA ASN A 70 -6.23 -9.53 25.01
C ASN A 70 -7.29 -8.55 25.58
N PRO A 71 -7.32 -8.31 26.91
CA PRO A 71 -8.34 -7.45 27.53
C PRO A 71 -8.35 -5.98 27.07
N TRP A 72 -7.25 -5.47 26.54
CA TRP A 72 -7.12 -4.12 25.97
C TRP A 72 -7.35 -4.08 24.46
N GLU A 73 -7.64 -5.23 23.87
CA GLU A 73 -8.02 -5.43 22.48
C GLU A 73 -9.52 -5.71 22.40
N GLY A 74 -10.04 -5.96 21.20
CA GLY A 74 -11.42 -6.36 21.00
C GLY A 74 -11.88 -6.24 19.55
N ARG A 75 -13.19 -6.34 19.34
CA ARG A 75 -13.82 -6.40 18.01
C ARG A 75 -13.61 -5.16 17.14
N PHE A 76 -13.21 -4.04 17.73
CA PHE A 76 -12.97 -2.78 17.03
C PHE A 76 -11.47 -2.52 16.79
N SER A 77 -10.61 -3.45 17.22
CA SER A 77 -9.16 -3.36 17.03
C SER A 77 -8.80 -3.52 15.55
N GLY A 78 -7.76 -2.85 15.10
CA GLY A 78 -7.45 -2.74 13.68
C GLY A 78 -6.28 -1.81 13.40
N TYR A 79 -6.27 -1.17 12.22
CA TYR A 79 -5.22 -0.24 11.78
C TYR A 79 -3.81 -0.83 11.91
N CYS A 80 -3.64 -2.00 11.29
CA CYS A 80 -2.43 -2.79 11.35
C CYS A 80 -1.36 -2.22 10.41
N THR A 81 -0.24 -1.81 10.98
CA THR A 81 0.96 -1.38 10.24
C THR A 81 2.07 -2.40 10.44
N VAL A 82 2.45 -3.10 9.37
CA VAL A 82 3.55 -4.06 9.37
C VAL A 82 4.80 -3.40 8.79
N ILE A 83 5.90 -3.45 9.55
CA ILE A 83 7.21 -2.93 9.15
C ILE A 83 8.21 -4.06 9.22
N LYS A 84 8.91 -4.32 8.12
CA LYS A 84 10.09 -5.19 8.13
C LYS A 84 11.33 -4.35 8.44
N ASP A 85 12.01 -4.68 9.53
CA ASP A 85 13.29 -4.09 9.92
C ASP A 85 14.31 -5.23 10.08
N ASP A 86 15.26 -5.33 9.16
CA ASP A 86 16.19 -6.45 9.05
C ASP A 86 15.46 -7.82 9.03
N ASN A 87 15.65 -8.63 10.07
CA ASN A 87 15.13 -9.99 10.21
C ASN A 87 13.82 -10.05 11.02
N ILE A 88 13.30 -8.92 11.46
CA ILE A 88 12.06 -8.87 12.26
C ILE A 88 10.97 -8.11 11.53
N PHE A 89 9.78 -8.70 11.51
CA PHE A 89 8.54 -8.02 11.19
C PHE A 89 7.94 -7.49 12.48
N ARG A 90 7.64 -6.20 12.49
CA ARG A 90 7.00 -5.48 13.58
C ARG A 90 5.59 -5.11 13.15
N LEU A 91 4.61 -5.39 14.00
CA LEU A 91 3.22 -5.04 13.78
C LEU A 91 2.77 -4.07 14.86
N TYR A 92 2.30 -2.91 14.43
CA TYR A 92 1.61 -1.95 15.28
C TYR A 92 0.13 -1.98 14.95
N TYR A 93 -0.73 -1.95 15.97
CA TYR A 93 -2.17 -2.00 15.76
C TYR A 93 -2.92 -1.23 16.86
N ARG A 94 -4.10 -0.73 16.52
CA ARG A 94 -5.03 -0.12 17.48
C ARG A 94 -5.68 -1.22 18.32
N GLY A 95 -5.47 -1.18 19.62
CA GLY A 95 -6.24 -1.93 20.62
C GLY A 95 -7.41 -1.10 21.11
N ILE A 96 -8.63 -1.63 20.98
CA ILE A 96 -9.85 -0.98 21.46
C ILE A 96 -10.90 -2.04 21.87
N PRO A 97 -11.16 -2.19 23.19
CA PRO A 97 -12.05 -3.24 23.69
C PRO A 97 -13.53 -2.92 23.53
N THR A 98 -13.90 -1.64 23.48
CA THR A 98 -15.30 -1.21 23.47
C THR A 98 -15.58 -0.26 22.31
N ALA A 99 -16.81 -0.29 21.78
CA ALA A 99 -17.26 0.66 20.77
C ALA A 99 -17.33 2.09 21.34
N GLY A 100 -17.06 3.09 20.51
CA GLY A 100 -17.25 4.49 20.87
C GLY A 100 -16.77 5.43 19.78
N LYS A 101 -16.74 6.73 20.10
CA LYS A 101 -16.18 7.76 19.22
C LYS A 101 -14.67 7.58 19.13
N ASP A 102 -14.13 7.86 17.95
CA ASP A 102 -12.69 7.85 17.70
C ASP A 102 -11.94 8.92 18.47
N GLY A 103 -10.68 8.63 18.80
CA GLY A 103 -9.81 9.55 19.51
C GLY A 103 -10.27 9.78 20.95
N ARG A 104 -10.69 8.72 21.64
CA ARG A 104 -11.06 8.75 23.06
C ARG A 104 -10.09 7.95 23.94
N THR A 105 -10.26 8.09 25.25
CA THR A 105 -9.58 7.23 26.23
C THR A 105 -10.01 5.77 26.08
N GLY A 106 -9.11 4.84 26.38
CA GLY A 106 -9.33 3.40 26.17
C GLY A 106 -9.00 2.91 24.76
N GLU A 107 -8.24 3.70 24.00
CA GLU A 107 -7.61 3.32 22.74
C GLU A 107 -6.09 3.30 22.91
N TYR A 108 -5.45 2.25 22.40
CA TYR A 108 -4.04 1.96 22.63
C TYR A 108 -3.33 1.65 21.31
N THR A 109 -2.06 2.00 21.19
CA THR A 109 -1.19 1.40 20.17
C THR A 109 -0.48 0.20 20.78
N CYS A 110 -0.75 -0.98 20.22
CA CYS A 110 -0.18 -2.25 20.65
C CYS A 110 0.91 -2.71 19.67
N TYR A 111 1.78 -3.61 20.13
CA TYR A 111 2.93 -4.11 19.38
C TYR A 111 2.98 -5.65 19.34
N ALA A 112 3.29 -6.20 18.17
CA ALA A 112 3.59 -7.61 17.97
C ALA A 112 4.80 -7.77 17.06
N GLU A 113 5.44 -8.93 17.12
CA GLU A 113 6.61 -9.23 16.29
C GLU A 113 6.61 -10.65 15.75
N SER A 114 7.25 -10.82 14.59
CA SER A 114 7.37 -12.08 13.86
C SER A 114 8.70 -12.16 13.12
N LEU A 115 9.23 -13.37 12.93
CA LEU A 115 10.43 -13.61 12.13
C LEU A 115 10.10 -14.00 10.68
N ASP A 116 8.88 -14.45 10.40
CA ASP A 116 8.45 -14.98 9.11
C ASP A 116 7.22 -14.26 8.53
N GLY A 117 6.62 -13.34 9.28
CA GLY A 117 5.40 -12.62 8.91
C GLY A 117 4.12 -13.46 9.04
N ILE A 118 4.22 -14.71 9.49
CA ILE A 118 3.11 -15.67 9.60
C ILE A 118 2.81 -15.98 11.07
N HIS A 119 3.84 -16.26 11.86
CA HIS A 119 3.71 -16.55 13.29
C HIS A 119 4.05 -15.31 14.10
N TRP A 120 3.06 -14.78 14.81
CA TRP A 120 3.18 -13.54 15.56
C TRP A 120 3.20 -13.78 17.07
N SER A 121 4.05 -13.03 17.76
CA SER A 121 4.13 -12.96 19.22
C SER A 121 3.81 -11.56 19.71
N LYS A 122 3.09 -11.44 20.82
CA LYS A 122 2.77 -10.16 21.48
C LYS A 122 3.64 -10.06 22.74
N PRO A 123 4.85 -9.49 22.66
CA PRO A 123 5.75 -9.47 23.82
C PRO A 123 5.20 -8.55 24.91
N ASN A 124 5.44 -8.91 26.17
CA ASN A 124 5.19 -8.00 27.29
C ASN A 124 6.27 -6.92 27.29
N VAL A 125 5.88 -5.69 26.94
CA VAL A 125 6.79 -4.53 26.89
C VAL A 125 6.79 -3.74 28.19
N GLY A 126 5.73 -3.80 28.99
CA GLY A 126 5.72 -3.23 30.35
C GLY A 126 5.84 -1.71 30.45
N ILE A 127 5.42 -0.97 29.42
CA ILE A 127 5.63 0.49 29.35
C ILE A 127 4.45 1.26 29.98
N PHE A 128 3.22 0.82 29.74
CA PHE A 128 2.00 1.46 30.23
C PHE A 128 1.21 0.53 31.14
N GLU A 129 0.64 1.05 32.22
CA GLU A 129 -0.24 0.28 33.10
C GLU A 129 -1.64 0.22 32.51
N ILE A 130 -2.12 -1.00 32.23
CA ILE A 130 -3.43 -1.26 31.65
C ILE A 130 -4.20 -2.20 32.56
N ASN A 131 -5.39 -1.79 32.99
CA ASN A 131 -6.23 -2.55 33.93
C ASN A 131 -5.47 -2.96 35.21
N GLY A 132 -4.61 -2.08 35.73
CA GLY A 132 -3.83 -2.32 36.96
C GLY A 132 -2.61 -3.23 36.77
N SER A 133 -2.16 -3.47 35.54
CA SER A 133 -1.00 -4.32 35.25
C SER A 133 -0.11 -3.76 34.15
N LEU A 134 1.20 -3.93 34.32
CA LEU A 134 2.19 -3.71 33.26
C LEU A 134 2.33 -4.94 32.33
N ASN A 135 1.63 -6.05 32.57
CA ASN A 135 1.75 -7.25 31.75
C ASN A 135 0.96 -7.13 30.44
N ASN A 136 1.49 -6.35 29.49
CA ASN A 136 0.86 -6.05 28.22
C ASN A 136 1.87 -5.65 27.14
N ASN A 137 1.39 -5.55 25.91
CA ASN A 137 2.17 -5.20 24.71
C ASN A 137 1.88 -3.78 24.18
N VAL A 138 1.41 -2.87 25.05
CA VAL A 138 1.06 -1.50 24.67
C VAL A 138 2.29 -0.61 24.63
N VAL A 139 2.55 0.00 23.46
CA VAL A 139 3.70 0.89 23.21
C VAL A 139 3.31 2.36 23.16
N LEU A 140 2.02 2.67 23.11
CA LEU A 140 1.50 4.02 23.30
C LEU A 140 0.12 3.98 23.98
N ALA A 141 0.01 4.64 25.13
CA ALA A 141 -1.25 4.94 25.79
C ALA A 141 -1.25 6.41 26.25
N GLU A 142 -2.37 6.86 26.80
CA GLU A 142 -2.52 8.21 27.39
C GLU A 142 -2.22 9.38 26.42
N ALA A 143 -2.13 9.10 25.11
CA ALA A 143 -1.80 10.07 24.08
C ALA A 143 -3.02 10.44 23.23
N VAL A 144 -4.20 10.52 23.82
CA VAL A 144 -5.44 10.84 23.09
C VAL A 144 -5.31 12.23 22.40
N PRO A 145 -5.67 12.36 21.10
CA PRO A 145 -6.32 11.37 20.24
C PRO A 145 -5.37 10.57 19.34
N VAL A 146 -4.04 10.64 19.54
CA VAL A 146 -3.01 10.04 18.68
C VAL A 146 -3.11 8.52 18.62
N THR A 147 -3.47 7.85 19.71
CA THR A 147 -3.62 6.38 19.77
C THR A 147 -4.73 5.82 18.89
N HIS A 148 -5.58 6.68 18.33
CA HIS A 148 -6.65 6.30 17.43
C HIS A 148 -6.16 5.65 16.14
N ASN A 149 -5.16 6.27 15.50
CA ASN A 149 -4.74 5.94 14.15
C ASN A 149 -3.22 6.06 13.98
N PHE A 150 -2.49 5.77 15.06
CA PHE A 150 -1.04 5.85 15.07
C PHE A 150 -0.44 4.97 13.97
N SER A 151 0.30 5.59 13.05
CA SER A 151 0.87 4.94 11.88
C SER A 151 2.39 5.10 11.85
N PRO A 152 3.14 4.13 12.41
CA PRO A 152 4.59 4.08 12.33
C PRO A 152 5.12 3.80 10.93
N PHE A 153 6.34 4.26 10.64
CA PHE A 153 7.13 3.83 9.50
C PHE A 153 8.62 3.79 9.85
N LEU A 154 9.36 2.94 9.14
CA LEU A 154 10.82 2.92 9.16
C LEU A 154 11.32 4.01 8.22
N ASP A 155 12.10 4.95 8.73
CA ASP A 155 12.61 6.05 7.92
C ASP A 155 13.81 5.59 7.09
N THR A 156 13.64 5.58 5.77
CA THR A 156 14.63 5.13 4.79
C THR A 156 15.55 6.25 4.31
N LYS A 157 15.35 7.49 4.77
CA LYS A 157 16.18 8.62 4.36
C LYS A 157 17.65 8.38 4.72
N LYS A 158 18.54 8.52 3.74
CA LYS A 158 20.00 8.36 3.94
C LYS A 158 20.54 9.41 4.92
N GLY A 159 21.38 8.96 5.86
CA GLY A 159 22.08 9.83 6.81
C GLY A 159 21.21 10.38 7.94
N ILE A 160 20.01 9.83 8.17
CA ILE A 160 19.22 10.18 9.35
C ILE A 160 19.94 9.81 10.64
N ASP A 161 19.72 10.61 11.67
CA ASP A 161 20.12 10.24 13.03
C ASP A 161 19.33 9.00 13.47
N LYS A 162 20.02 8.03 14.06
CA LYS A 162 19.44 6.76 14.54
C LYS A 162 18.34 6.98 15.58
N LYS A 163 18.34 8.11 16.32
CA LYS A 163 17.22 8.43 17.23
C LYS A 163 15.88 8.65 16.51
N TYR A 164 15.92 8.88 15.20
CA TYR A 164 14.76 9.07 14.33
C TYR A 164 14.53 7.89 13.37
N LYS A 165 15.11 6.71 13.68
CA LYS A 165 14.98 5.48 12.87
C LYS A 165 13.53 5.17 12.54
N TYR A 166 12.65 5.29 13.54
CA TYR A 166 11.21 5.19 13.35
C TYR A 166 10.54 6.55 13.56
N LYS A 167 9.51 6.76 12.76
CA LYS A 167 8.63 7.93 12.84
C LYS A 167 7.19 7.46 12.80
N ALA A 168 6.30 8.26 13.35
CA ALA A 168 4.88 7.97 13.30
C ALA A 168 4.07 9.26 13.30
N LEU A 169 2.89 9.20 12.68
CA LEU A 169 1.87 10.21 12.81
C LEU A 169 0.64 9.62 13.49
N GLY A 170 -0.11 10.45 14.19
CA GLY A 170 -1.46 10.13 14.64
C GLY A 170 -2.19 11.38 15.09
N GLY A 171 -3.52 11.30 15.13
CA GLY A 171 -4.39 12.41 15.50
C GLY A 171 -5.71 12.40 14.74
N THR A 172 -6.46 13.48 14.90
CA THR A 172 -7.78 13.69 14.28
C THR A 172 -7.81 15.02 13.54
N GLU A 173 -8.86 15.27 12.78
CA GLU A 173 -9.10 16.57 12.11
C GLU A 173 -8.93 17.76 13.08
N LYS A 174 -9.41 17.63 14.32
CA LYS A 174 -9.35 18.70 15.33
C LYS A 174 -7.93 18.93 15.84
N SER A 175 -7.13 17.88 16.02
CA SER A 175 -5.78 18.00 16.58
C SER A 175 -4.72 18.28 15.52
N GLY A 176 -4.99 17.95 14.25
CA GLY A 176 -3.92 17.71 13.28
C GLY A 176 -3.19 16.39 13.56
N LEU A 177 -2.24 16.04 12.68
CA LEU A 177 -1.36 14.90 12.86
C LEU A 177 -0.10 15.31 13.63
N ILE A 178 0.10 14.67 14.78
CA ILE A 178 1.23 14.92 15.68
C ILE A 178 2.31 13.91 15.38
N ALA A 179 3.55 14.38 15.25
CA ALA A 179 4.70 13.55 14.94
C ALA A 179 5.35 12.94 16.18
N TYR A 180 5.69 11.66 16.07
CA TYR A 180 6.45 10.90 17.05
C TYR A 180 7.68 10.29 16.41
N THR A 181 8.69 10.01 17.22
CA THR A 181 9.93 9.35 16.83
C THR A 181 10.31 8.27 17.84
N SER A 182 11.00 7.26 17.37
CA SER A 182 11.58 6.20 18.20
C SER A 182 12.88 5.69 17.57
N SER A 183 13.86 5.33 18.40
CA SER A 183 15.09 4.67 17.94
C SER A 183 14.94 3.16 17.81
N ASP A 184 14.03 2.55 18.56
CA ASP A 184 13.88 1.09 18.71
C ASP A 184 12.51 0.56 18.25
N GLY A 185 11.59 1.45 17.90
CA GLY A 185 10.23 1.14 17.48
C GLY A 185 9.28 0.85 18.64
N ILE A 186 9.77 0.88 19.89
CA ILE A 186 9.01 0.48 21.08
C ILE A 186 8.81 1.69 22.00
N ASN A 187 9.86 2.46 22.24
CA ASN A 187 9.83 3.65 23.08
C ASN A 187 9.59 4.88 22.19
N TRP A 188 8.38 5.43 22.26
CA TRP A 188 7.94 6.53 21.41
C TRP A 188 7.95 7.87 22.15
N HIS A 189 8.45 8.90 21.48
CA HIS A 189 8.50 10.26 21.99
C HIS A 189 7.91 11.23 20.98
N THR A 190 7.14 12.20 21.46
CA THR A 190 6.64 13.28 20.62
C THR A 190 7.82 14.08 20.04
N LEU A 191 7.87 14.24 18.72
CA LEU A 191 8.89 15.03 18.05
C LEU A 191 8.71 16.52 18.33
N GLN A 192 7.47 16.99 18.31
CA GLN A 192 7.07 18.36 18.63
C GLN A 192 5.61 18.41 19.07
N LYS A 193 5.25 19.39 19.92
CA LYS A 193 3.89 19.53 20.45
C LYS A 193 2.88 19.91 19.38
N GLU A 194 3.27 20.79 18.46
CA GLU A 194 2.41 21.26 17.37
C GLU A 194 2.26 20.19 16.28
N PRO A 195 1.07 20.02 15.68
CA PRO A 195 0.89 19.10 14.58
C PRO A 195 1.77 19.49 13.39
N VAL A 196 2.38 18.49 12.76
CA VAL A 196 3.18 18.67 11.54
C VAL A 196 2.30 18.80 10.30
N ILE A 197 1.08 18.25 10.35
CA ILE A 197 0.05 18.44 9.33
C ILE A 197 -1.22 18.92 10.05
N ARG A 198 -1.69 20.11 9.68
CA ARG A 198 -2.96 20.65 10.17
C ARG A 198 -4.06 20.26 9.20
N GLY A 199 -5.08 19.57 9.69
CA GLY A 199 -6.21 19.17 8.87
C GLY A 199 -7.16 20.33 8.62
N ARG A 200 -7.73 20.40 7.42
CA ARG A 200 -9.03 21.02 7.18
C ARG A 200 -10.10 19.92 7.17
N LYS A 201 -11.35 20.33 7.01
CA LYS A 201 -12.50 19.41 7.04
C LYS A 201 -12.32 18.33 5.96
N SER A 202 -12.29 17.06 6.38
CA SER A 202 -12.14 15.88 5.53
C SER A 202 -10.76 15.71 4.85
N ASP A 203 -9.71 16.31 5.42
CA ASP A 203 -8.33 16.15 4.92
C ASP A 203 -7.64 14.84 5.36
N PHE A 204 -8.19 14.10 6.33
CA PHE A 204 -7.55 12.92 6.92
C PHE A 204 -8.35 11.64 6.72
N ASP A 205 -7.65 10.55 6.42
CA ASP A 205 -8.23 9.21 6.37
C ASP A 205 -8.29 8.59 7.79
N SER A 206 -8.93 7.42 7.87
CA SER A 206 -9.05 6.55 9.03
C SER A 206 -7.68 6.22 9.63
N GLN A 207 -6.67 5.98 8.79
CA GLN A 207 -5.27 5.86 9.16
C GLN A 207 -4.40 6.59 8.13
N ASN A 208 -3.60 7.55 8.57
CA ASN A 208 -2.80 8.40 7.69
C ASN A 208 -1.37 7.85 7.61
N VAL A 209 -0.97 7.36 6.43
CA VAL A 209 0.26 6.59 6.25
C VAL A 209 1.35 7.49 5.71
N SER A 210 2.50 7.51 6.37
CA SER A 210 3.64 8.34 5.98
C SER A 210 4.88 7.54 5.65
N PHE A 211 5.72 8.08 4.76
CA PHE A 211 7.05 7.55 4.47
C PHE A 211 7.99 8.64 3.92
N TRP A 212 9.28 8.35 3.87
CA TRP A 212 10.24 9.16 3.11
C TRP A 212 10.22 8.74 1.64
N SER A 213 9.91 9.68 0.75
CA SER A 213 9.97 9.42 -0.67
C SER A 213 11.32 9.84 -1.25
N GLU A 214 12.00 8.89 -1.89
CA GLU A 214 13.25 9.16 -2.60
C GLU A 214 13.04 9.95 -3.90
N ASN A 215 11.85 9.87 -4.52
CA ASN A 215 11.58 10.59 -5.77
C ASN A 215 11.39 12.09 -5.51
N GLU A 216 10.50 12.43 -4.58
CA GLU A 216 10.19 13.83 -4.25
C GLU A 216 11.22 14.46 -3.29
N GLN A 217 12.07 13.65 -2.66
CA GLN A 217 12.98 14.09 -1.58
C GLN A 217 12.22 14.78 -0.42
N LEU A 218 11.04 14.24 -0.10
CA LEU A 218 10.14 14.76 0.92
C LEU A 218 9.56 13.62 1.77
N TYR A 219 9.12 13.94 2.98
CA TYR A 219 8.20 13.08 3.71
C TYR A 219 6.79 13.30 3.17
N ILE A 220 6.14 12.22 2.75
CA ILE A 220 4.79 12.24 2.20
C ILE A 220 3.87 11.54 3.17
N CYS A 221 2.64 12.03 3.28
CA CYS A 221 1.55 11.41 4.04
C CYS A 221 0.33 11.29 3.12
N TYR A 222 -0.29 10.12 3.13
CA TYR A 222 -1.58 9.83 2.48
C TYR A 222 -2.65 9.64 3.54
#